data_AF-A0A6B3I8Z2-F1
#
_entry.id   AF-A0A6B3I8Z2-F1
#
_cell.length_a   1.000
_cell.length_b   1.000
_cell.length_c   1.000
_cell.angle_alpha   90.00
_cell.angle_beta   90.00
_cell.angle_gamma   90.00
#
_symmetry.space_group_name_H-M   'P 1'
#
loop_
_entity.id
_entity.type
_entity.pdbx_description
1 polymer ?
#
loop_
_entity_poly.entity_id
_entity_poly.type
_entity_poly.pdbx_seq_one_letter_code
_entity_poly.pdbx_strand_id
1 'polypeptide(L)' 'MHEMVKGANVGLAALSEDVGSVMVSLGWSSATGEGDADVSVLLLDGDGKVRSDVDFCFYNNPVAG' A
#
# COMPACT_ATOMS: atom_id res chain seq x y z
N MET A 1 -12.90 -11.28 -6.75
CA MET A 1 -11.59 -11.21 -6.07
C MET A 1 -10.54 -11.16 -7.17
N HIS A 2 -9.72 -10.10 -7.22
CA HIS A 2 -8.67 -9.95 -8.21
C HIS A 2 -7.36 -10.46 -7.60
N GLU A 3 -6.75 -11.47 -8.22
CA GLU A 3 -5.49 -12.03 -7.76
C GLU A 3 -4.33 -11.32 -8.47
N MET A 4 -3.30 -10.94 -7.72
CA MET A 4 -2.13 -10.23 -8.24
C MET A 4 -0.88 -11.07 -8.04
N VAL A 5 0.02 -11.04 -9.03
CA VAL A 5 1.36 -11.60 -8.87
C VAL A 5 2.27 -10.63 -8.13
N LYS A 6 3.29 -11.15 -7.44
CA LYS A 6 4.28 -10.32 -6.73
C LYS A 6 4.89 -9.26 -7.65
N GLY A 7 4.79 -8.00 -7.26
CA GLY A 7 5.33 -6.86 -8.01
C GLY A 7 4.43 -6.34 -9.15
N ALA A 8 3.22 -6.87 -9.32
CA ALA A 8 2.26 -6.35 -10.29
C ALA A 8 1.65 -5.02 -9.82
N ASN A 9 1.29 -4.19 -10.80
CA ASN A 9 0.48 -3.00 -10.61
C ASN A 9 -0.96 -3.28 -11.05
N VAL A 10 -1.94 -2.70 -10.35
CA VAL A 10 -3.35 -2.72 -10.75
C VAL A 10 -3.92 -1.31 -10.71
N GLY A 11 -4.61 -0.91 -11.77
CA GLY A 11 -5.34 0.36 -11.79
C GLY A 11 -6.63 0.23 -10.98
N LEU A 12 -6.88 1.15 -10.05
CA LEU A 12 -8.09 1.11 -9.21
C LEU A 12 -9.38 1.25 -10.02
N ALA A 13 -9.35 2.02 -11.11
CA ALA A 13 -10.47 2.16 -12.05
C ALA A 13 -10.82 0.83 -12.77
N ALA A 14 -9.88 -0.13 -12.83
CA ALA A 14 -10.18 -1.46 -13.35
C ALA A 14 -10.91 -2.35 -12.34
N LEU A 15 -10.94 -1.95 -11.06
CA LEU A 15 -11.54 -2.70 -9.96
C LEU A 15 -12.92 -2.16 -9.55
N SER A 16 -13.20 -0.87 -9.80
CA SER A 16 -14.51 -0.23 -9.56
C SER A 16 -14.63 1.05 -10.39
N GLU A 17 -15.86 1.37 -10.84
CA GLU A 17 -16.16 2.65 -11.51
C GLU A 17 -16.13 3.84 -10.53
N ASP A 18 -16.34 3.58 -9.24
CA ASP A 18 -16.26 4.56 -8.16
C ASP A 18 -15.32 4.04 -7.07
N VAL A 19 -14.16 4.69 -6.93
CA VAL A 19 -13.16 4.35 -5.92
C VAL A 19 -13.09 5.49 -4.92
N GLY A 20 -14.06 5.55 -4.01
CA GLY A 20 -14.06 6.53 -2.92
C GLY A 20 -12.92 6.29 -1.92
N SER A 21 -12.71 5.03 -1.52
CA SER A 21 -11.67 4.66 -0.55
C SER A 21 -11.15 3.25 -0.81
N VAL A 22 -9.86 3.02 -0.53
CA VAL A 22 -9.24 1.69 -0.58
C VAL A 22 -8.86 1.27 0.83
N MET A 23 -9.19 0.02 1.19
CA MET A 23 -8.71 -0.62 2.41
C MET A 23 -7.70 -1.69 2.04
N VAL A 24 -6.50 -1.61 2.63
CA VAL A 24 -5.42 -2.57 2.44
C VAL A 24 -5.18 -3.28 3.77
N SER A 25 -5.20 -4.60 3.76
CA SER A 25 -4.94 -5.44 4.93
C SER A 25 -3.83 -6.43 4.59
N LEU A 26 -2.84 -6.55 5.47
CA LEU A 26 -1.78 -7.55 5.39
C LEU A 26 -2.00 -8.60 6.48
N GLY A 27 -2.07 -9.86 6.07
CA GLY A 27 -2.02 -11.00 6.97
C GLY A 27 -0.86 -11.89 6.56
N TRP A 28 -0.04 -12.31 7.53
CA TRP A 28 1.02 -13.29 7.31
C TRP A 28 0.96 -14.38 8.37
N SER A 29 1.53 -15.53 8.04
CA SER A 29 1.73 -16.62 8.98
C SER A 29 3.11 -17.24 8.75
N SER A 30 3.78 -17.60 9.84
CA SER A 30 5.10 -18.24 9.81
C SER A 30 5.08 -19.45 10.70
N ALA A 31 5.47 -20.62 10.16
CA ALA A 31 5.47 -21.88 10.91
C ALA A 31 6.50 -21.89 12.05
N THR A 32 7.58 -21.12 11.90
CA THR A 32 8.64 -20.95 12.91
C THR A 32 8.45 -19.70 13.76
N GLY A 33 7.43 -18.88 13.45
CA GLY A 33 7.19 -17.59 14.11
C GLY A 33 8.17 -16.49 13.73
N GLU A 34 9.10 -16.74 12.80
CA GLU A 34 10.06 -15.73 12.35
C GLU A 34 9.48 -14.86 11.23
N GLY A 35 9.77 -13.56 11.29
CA GLY A 35 9.46 -12.57 10.26
C GLY A 35 8.36 -11.59 10.67
N ASP A 36 8.74 -10.31 10.74
CA ASP A 36 7.81 -9.20 10.84
C ASP A 36 7.51 -8.67 9.43
N ALA A 37 6.24 -8.33 9.18
CA ALA A 37 5.83 -7.75 7.92
C ALA A 37 5.30 -6.34 8.16
N ASP A 38 5.93 -5.38 7.51
CA ASP A 38 5.52 -3.98 7.57
C ASP A 38 4.67 -3.59 6.36
N VAL A 39 3.68 -2.75 6.61
CA VAL A 39 2.94 -2.06 5.55
C VAL A 39 3.46 -0.62 5.49
N SER A 40 3.72 -0.16 4.28
CA SER A 40 4.01 1.24 4.04
C SER A 40 3.34 1.73 2.77
N VAL A 41 3.01 3.01 2.74
CA VAL A 41 2.31 3.68 1.63
C VAL A 41 3.11 4.93 1.26
N LEU A 42 3.31 5.13 -0.04
CA LEU A 42 3.96 6.31 -0.60
C LEU A 42 2.92 7.10 -1.41
N LEU A 43 2.69 8.36 -1.02
CA LEU A 43 1.88 9.27 -1.81
C LEU A 43 2.78 9.97 -2.82
N LEU A 44 2.52 9.72 -4.11
CA LEU A 44 3.34 10.23 -5.20
C LEU A 44 2.62 11.37 -5.95
N ASP A 45 3.41 12.31 -6.46
CA ASP A 45 2.97 13.32 -7.42
C ASP A 45 2.90 12.77 -8.86
N GLY A 46 2.62 13.67 -9.81
CA GLY A 46 2.55 13.32 -11.24
C GLY A 46 3.87 12.87 -11.86
N ASP A 47 5.01 13.14 -11.21
CA ASP A 47 6.34 12.74 -11.63
C ASP A 47 6.78 11.42 -10.97
N GLY A 48 5.91 10.81 -10.16
CA GLY A 48 6.19 9.56 -9.45
C GLY A 48 7.13 9.74 -8.26
N LYS A 49 7.13 10.93 -7.64
CA LYS A 49 7.96 11.24 -6.46
C LYS A 49 7.10 11.59 -5.26
N VAL A 50 7.61 11.28 -4.06
CA VAL A 50 7.04 11.84 -2.82
C VAL A 50 7.30 13.34 -2.79
N ARG A 51 6.33 14.13 -2.31
CA ARG A 51 6.47 15.60 -2.28
C ARG A 51 7.31 16.04 -1.07
N SER A 52 7.29 15.24 0.00
CA SER A 52 8.11 15.41 1.21
C SER A 52 8.05 14.15 2.09
N ASP A 53 8.84 14.10 3.17
CA ASP A 53 8.92 12.93 4.06
C ASP A 53 7.58 12.55 4.71
N VAL A 54 6.65 13.50 4.86
CA VAL A 54 5.31 13.23 5.40
C VAL A 54 4.44 12.38 4.47
N ASP A 55 4.75 12.30 3.17
CA ASP A 55 4.03 11.45 2.21
C ASP A 55 4.41 9.97 2.30
N PHE A 56 5.37 9.61 3.16
CA PHE A 56 5.70 8.23 3.48
C PHE A 56 4.97 7.79 4.75
N CYS A 57 3.90 7.02 4.57
CA CYS A 57 3.13 6.44 5.68
C CYS A 57 3.70 5.06 6.05
N PHE A 58 4.03 4.86 7.32
CA PHE A 58 4.58 3.62 7.89
C PHE A 58 4.37 3.61 9.41
N TYR A 59 4.87 2.60 10.13
CA TYR A 59 4.63 2.44 11.57
C TYR A 59 4.95 3.69 12.42
N ASN A 60 5.98 4.46 12.05
CA ASN A 60 6.40 5.66 12.79
C ASN A 60 5.84 6.98 12.22
N ASN A 61 5.12 6.92 11.09
CA ASN A 61 4.39 8.03 10.50
C ASN A 61 3.04 7.52 9.95
N PRO A 62 2.01 7.31 10.79
CA PRO A 62 0.81 6.56 10.42
C PRO A 62 -0.19 7.34 9.57
N VAL A 63 0.02 8.65 9.37
CA VAL A 63 -0.85 9.51 8.57
C VAL A 63 0.05 10.31 7.62
N ALA A 64 -0.20 10.18 6.31
CA ALA A 64 0.42 11.03 5.31
C ALA A 64 -0.38 12.30 5.07
N GLY A 65 0.29 13.44 4.86
CA GLY A 65 -0.36 14.73 4.62
C GLY A 65 0.61 15.90 4.55
#